data_AF-A0A350XFH6-F1
#
_entry.id   AF-A0A350XFH6-F1
#
_cell.length_a   1.000
_cell.length_b   1.000
_cell.length_c   1.000
_cell.angle_alpha   90.00
_cell.angle_beta   90.00
_cell.angle_gamma   90.00
#
_symmetry.space_group_name_H-M   'P 1'
#
loop_
_entity.id
_entity.type
_entity.pdbx_description
1 polymer ?
#
loop_
_entity_poly.entity_id
_entity_poly.type
_entity_poly.pdbx_seq_one_letter_code
_entity_poly.pdbx_strand_id
1 'polypeptide(L)'
;MNSKLSNFSFETQEVLADSATFNHEFPEQEQGLEMNVETLADHIAMELKNRTQLVTRVEAVHPASLQMVAMRIAAEVVRICRSSARIQRSGCVRCWQISLAGHRIAKCLKYYNLGSKQARIELHSTLGAIAYRYIAPMRSPVSFQIRSNLLEDFLQSFYIESLTVFRREHQLAENYTPRTTLELAEYMAFTEQYARRRITLKRGGAQQLLVLRAQGFARRQPAETTLDMELAAEPPRDDGELNRCQAMQQVRAAMVLEAIDPAEGFLRDRVIEELVDYLQSNGQPDCIDYLILKLQDFSAPEIDDILGLEARQRDYLQQRFKYHVEKFAKAHQWQLVHQWLGADLEDNLGLNEKQWQAFCQQLQPQQQRLLQLKRANQSEYAIAQTLQWTTKQVQRQWFQLLELAWQFRNGTFKPKVS
;
A
#
# COMPACT_ATOMS: atom_id res chain seq x y z
N MET A 1 -31.57 -3.15 33.48
CA MET A 1 -32.26 -2.82 32.21
C MET A 1 -31.24 -2.88 31.08
N ASN A 2 -31.40 -3.89 30.22
CA ASN A 2 -30.80 -4.12 28.89
C ASN A 2 -29.29 -3.84 28.74
N SER A 3 -28.38 -4.76 29.07
CA SER A 3 -27.93 -5.89 28.22
C SER A 3 -27.69 -5.52 26.75
N LYS A 4 -26.42 -5.25 26.40
CA LYS A 4 -25.71 -5.67 25.17
C LYS A 4 -24.38 -4.91 25.02
N LEU A 5 -23.32 -5.36 25.68
CA LEU A 5 -21.94 -5.04 25.29
C LEU A 5 -21.06 -6.25 25.66
N SER A 6 -20.96 -7.19 24.72
CA SER A 6 -19.94 -8.23 24.73
C SER A 6 -19.64 -8.60 23.28
N ASN A 7 -18.34 -8.75 22.99
CA ASN A 7 -17.72 -9.31 21.79
C ASN A 7 -17.22 -8.29 20.76
N PHE A 8 -15.99 -7.83 20.98
CA PHE A 8 -15.06 -7.56 19.88
C PHE A 8 -13.89 -8.54 20.02
N SER A 9 -14.05 -9.73 19.44
CA SER A 9 -12.94 -10.63 19.17
C SER A 9 -12.17 -10.10 17.96
N PHE A 10 -10.85 -9.98 18.09
CA PHE A 10 -9.96 -9.83 16.94
C PHE A 10 -9.96 -11.15 16.17
N GLU A 11 -10.88 -11.29 15.22
CA GLU A 11 -10.79 -12.35 14.21
C GLU A 11 -9.77 -11.94 13.14
N THR A 12 -8.63 -12.60 13.21
CA THR A 12 -7.73 -12.85 12.09
C THR A 12 -8.56 -13.26 10.88
N GLN A 13 -8.60 -12.43 9.83
CA GLN A 13 -9.08 -12.86 8.51
C GLN A 13 -8.11 -13.91 7.98
N GLU A 14 -8.33 -15.16 8.37
CA GLU A 14 -8.08 -16.31 7.51
C GLU A 14 -8.74 -16.00 6.17
N VAL A 15 -7.96 -16.08 5.10
CA VAL A 15 -8.52 -16.16 3.74
C VAL A 15 -9.13 -17.55 3.61
N LEU A 16 -10.26 -17.73 4.30
CA LEU A 16 -11.25 -18.72 3.98
C LEU A 16 -11.79 -18.35 2.60
N ALA A 17 -11.90 -19.36 1.75
CA ALA A 17 -12.62 -19.25 0.51
C ALA A 17 -14.07 -18.91 0.86
N ASP A 18 -14.42 -17.63 0.87
CA ASP A 18 -15.80 -17.20 0.86
C ASP A 18 -16.38 -17.63 -0.48
N SER A 19 -17.13 -18.73 -0.39
CA SER A 19 -18.08 -19.21 -1.37
C SER A 19 -19.13 -18.13 -1.60
N ALA A 20 -18.79 -17.14 -2.43
CA ALA A 20 -19.78 -16.30 -3.08
C ALA A 20 -20.53 -17.19 -4.07
N THR A 21 -21.72 -17.61 -3.67
CA THR A 21 -22.74 -18.23 -4.52
C THR A 21 -23.07 -17.31 -5.69
N PHE A 22 -22.36 -17.49 -6.81
CA PHE A 22 -22.84 -17.08 -8.13
C PHE A 22 -23.63 -18.25 -8.69
N ASN A 23 -24.96 -18.17 -8.62
CA ASN A 23 -25.85 -19.07 -9.34
C ASN A 23 -25.74 -18.78 -10.83
N HIS A 24 -24.77 -19.40 -11.50
CA HIS A 24 -24.93 -19.71 -12.91
C HIS A 24 -25.68 -21.04 -12.98
N GLU A 25 -26.97 -20.98 -13.33
CA GLU A 25 -27.73 -22.17 -13.74
C GLU A 25 -27.10 -22.72 -15.02
N PHE A 26 -26.24 -23.72 -14.88
CA PHE A 26 -25.72 -24.48 -16.02
C PHE A 26 -26.63 -25.70 -16.24
N PRO A 27 -26.97 -26.04 -17.50
CA PRO A 27 -27.66 -27.28 -17.82
C PRO A 27 -26.92 -28.48 -17.20
N GLU A 28 -27.64 -29.41 -16.56
CA GLU A 28 -27.07 -30.56 -15.82
C GLU A 28 -26.12 -31.43 -16.67
N GLN A 29 -26.22 -31.36 -18.00
CA GLN A 29 -25.38 -32.11 -18.93
C GLN A 29 -23.94 -31.56 -19.09
N GLU A 30 -23.66 -30.34 -18.61
CA GLU A 30 -22.40 -29.63 -18.84
C GLU A 30 -21.56 -29.40 -17.57
N GLN A 31 -22.06 -29.81 -16.41
CA GLN A 31 -21.49 -29.52 -15.08
C GLN A 31 -20.21 -30.33 -14.75
N GLY A 32 -19.79 -31.26 -15.61
CA GLY A 32 -18.61 -32.13 -15.39
C GLY A 32 -17.46 -31.99 -16.40
N LEU A 33 -17.64 -31.30 -17.54
CA LEU A 33 -16.57 -31.15 -18.54
C LEU A 33 -15.64 -29.97 -18.20
N GLU A 34 -14.37 -30.28 -17.97
CA GLU A 34 -13.28 -29.30 -17.90
C GLU A 34 -13.22 -28.50 -19.21
N MET A 35 -13.18 -27.17 -19.11
CA MET A 35 -12.93 -26.32 -20.28
C MET A 35 -11.46 -26.46 -20.68
N ASN A 36 -11.20 -26.67 -21.98
CA ASN A 36 -9.84 -26.55 -22.51
C ASN A 36 -9.34 -25.10 -22.41
N VAL A 37 -8.03 -24.90 -22.60
CA VAL A 37 -7.39 -23.59 -22.45
C VAL A 37 -7.99 -22.59 -23.43
N GLU A 38 -8.27 -23.01 -24.66
CA GLU A 38 -8.79 -22.15 -25.74
C GLU A 38 -10.21 -21.64 -25.43
N THR A 39 -11.13 -22.52 -25.03
CA THR A 39 -12.52 -22.14 -24.72
C THR A 39 -12.58 -21.27 -23.45
N LEU A 40 -11.72 -21.55 -22.47
CA LEU A 40 -11.61 -20.69 -21.28
C LEU A 40 -11.00 -19.34 -21.61
N ALA A 41 -10.00 -19.29 -22.50
CA ALA A 41 -9.40 -18.04 -22.98
C ALA A 41 -10.43 -17.19 -23.71
N ASP A 42 -11.27 -17.77 -24.57
CA ASP A 42 -12.32 -17.03 -25.27
C ASP A 42 -13.37 -16.44 -24.30
N HIS A 43 -13.74 -17.22 -23.27
CA HIS A 43 -14.61 -16.72 -22.21
C HIS A 43 -13.98 -15.55 -21.43
N ILE A 44 -12.70 -15.67 -21.05
CA ILE A 44 -11.95 -14.63 -20.36
C ILE A 44 -11.77 -13.38 -21.23
N ALA A 45 -11.47 -13.56 -22.52
CA ALA A 45 -11.32 -12.49 -23.50
C ALA A 45 -12.62 -11.70 -23.63
N MET A 46 -13.77 -12.39 -23.75
CA MET A 46 -15.08 -11.75 -23.80
C MET A 46 -15.36 -10.95 -22.52
N GLU A 47 -15.08 -11.51 -21.36
CA GLU A 47 -15.32 -10.84 -20.08
C GLU A 47 -14.40 -9.64 -19.86
N LEU A 48 -13.11 -9.74 -20.19
CA LEU A 48 -12.16 -8.62 -20.18
C LEU A 48 -12.62 -7.52 -21.12
N LYS A 49 -13.07 -7.85 -22.33
CA LYS A 49 -13.58 -6.88 -23.31
C LYS A 49 -14.80 -6.15 -22.76
N ASN A 50 -15.79 -6.88 -22.26
CA ASN A 50 -17.01 -6.30 -21.70
C ASN A 50 -16.70 -5.33 -20.54
N ARG A 51 -15.85 -5.75 -19.59
CA ARG A 51 -15.53 -4.93 -18.41
C ARG A 51 -14.64 -3.73 -18.73
N THR A 52 -13.73 -3.84 -19.69
CA THR A 52 -12.89 -2.71 -20.13
C THR A 52 -13.69 -1.69 -20.93
N GLN A 53 -14.63 -2.12 -21.77
CA GLN A 53 -15.52 -1.20 -22.51
C GLN A 53 -16.45 -0.40 -21.60
N LEU A 54 -16.86 -0.97 -20.46
CA LEU A 54 -17.67 -0.27 -19.46
C LEU A 54 -16.90 0.84 -18.72
N VAL A 55 -15.59 0.67 -18.54
CA VAL A 55 -14.75 1.60 -17.74
C VAL A 55 -14.04 2.64 -18.60
N THR A 56 -13.59 2.28 -19.80
CA THR A 56 -12.77 3.16 -20.66
C THR A 56 -13.59 3.70 -21.83
N ARG A 57 -14.02 4.97 -21.76
CA ARG A 57 -14.76 5.65 -22.85
C ARG A 57 -13.88 6.08 -24.04
N VAL A 58 -12.56 5.87 -24.02
CA VAL A 58 -11.62 6.58 -24.93
C VAL A 58 -10.52 5.72 -25.57
N GLU A 59 -10.11 4.58 -25.01
CA GLU A 59 -9.07 3.73 -25.63
C GLU A 59 -9.54 2.27 -25.75
N ALA A 60 -9.68 1.80 -26.99
CA ALA A 60 -9.96 0.40 -27.26
C ALA A 60 -8.71 -0.43 -26.96
N VAL A 61 -8.84 -1.42 -26.06
CA VAL A 61 -7.79 -2.40 -25.79
C VAL A 61 -7.41 -3.09 -27.10
N HIS A 62 -6.12 -3.17 -27.40
CA HIS A 62 -5.64 -3.83 -28.61
C HIS A 62 -6.06 -5.32 -28.60
N PRO A 63 -6.75 -5.83 -29.63
CA PRO A 63 -7.37 -7.16 -29.60
C PRO A 63 -6.35 -8.28 -29.40
N ALA A 64 -5.13 -8.14 -29.95
CA ALA A 64 -4.08 -9.13 -29.73
C ALA A 64 -3.57 -9.17 -28.27
N SER A 65 -3.49 -8.03 -27.58
CA SER A 65 -3.06 -8.00 -26.17
C SER A 65 -4.11 -8.65 -25.28
N LEU A 66 -5.39 -8.37 -25.55
CA LEU A 66 -6.51 -8.99 -24.86
C LEU A 66 -6.51 -10.52 -24.99
N GLN A 67 -6.31 -11.06 -26.21
CA GLN A 67 -6.24 -12.51 -26.41
C GLN A 67 -5.01 -13.12 -25.72
N MET A 68 -3.85 -12.47 -25.77
CA MET A 68 -2.64 -12.98 -25.13
C MET A 68 -2.78 -13.07 -23.60
N VAL A 69 -3.32 -12.02 -22.97
CA VAL A 69 -3.57 -12.00 -21.52
C VAL A 69 -4.63 -13.05 -21.16
N ALA A 70 -5.70 -13.17 -21.94
CA ALA A 70 -6.73 -14.18 -21.71
C ALA A 70 -6.18 -15.61 -21.79
N MET A 71 -5.32 -15.88 -22.78
CA MET A 71 -4.67 -17.18 -22.96
C MET A 71 -3.75 -17.53 -21.77
N ARG A 72 -2.99 -16.55 -21.28
CA ARG A 72 -2.12 -16.73 -20.11
C ARG A 72 -2.91 -17.02 -18.84
N ILE A 73 -3.96 -16.25 -18.57
CA ILE A 73 -4.84 -16.50 -17.42
C ILE A 73 -5.52 -17.87 -17.55
N ALA A 74 -6.01 -18.24 -18.73
CA ALA A 74 -6.63 -19.55 -18.96
C ALA A 74 -5.66 -20.69 -18.69
N ALA A 75 -4.42 -20.60 -19.20
CA ALA A 75 -3.38 -21.58 -18.97
C ALA A 75 -3.02 -21.71 -17.48
N GLU A 76 -2.90 -20.59 -16.76
CA GLU A 76 -2.69 -20.59 -15.30
C GLU A 76 -3.83 -21.30 -14.57
N VAL A 77 -5.08 -20.94 -14.89
CA VAL A 77 -6.28 -21.49 -14.24
C VAL A 77 -6.40 -23.00 -14.48
N VAL A 78 -6.23 -23.45 -15.73
CA VAL A 78 -6.24 -24.88 -16.08
C VAL A 78 -5.14 -25.63 -15.33
N ARG A 79 -3.91 -25.08 -15.27
CA ARG A 79 -2.79 -25.67 -14.52
C ARG A 79 -3.11 -25.80 -13.03
N ILE A 80 -3.69 -24.77 -12.41
CA ILE A 80 -4.08 -24.79 -10.98
C ILE A 80 -5.15 -25.84 -10.73
N CYS A 81 -6.20 -25.89 -11.56
CA CYS A 81 -7.27 -26.86 -11.42
C CYS A 81 -6.74 -28.30 -11.53
N ARG A 82 -5.83 -28.58 -12.48
CA ARG A 82 -5.20 -29.91 -12.64
C ARG A 82 -4.30 -30.28 -11.48
N SER A 83 -3.56 -29.32 -10.93
CA SER A 83 -2.60 -29.56 -9.84
C SER A 83 -3.27 -29.73 -8.47
N SER A 84 -4.51 -29.26 -8.32
CA SER A 84 -5.21 -29.27 -7.03
C SER A 84 -6.08 -30.52 -6.85
N ALA A 85 -5.60 -31.47 -6.03
CA ALA A 85 -6.37 -32.66 -5.66
C ALA A 85 -7.71 -32.32 -4.96
N ARG A 86 -7.84 -31.15 -4.34
CA ARG A 86 -9.10 -30.67 -3.76
C ARG A 86 -10.11 -30.30 -4.86
N ILE A 87 -9.66 -29.58 -5.88
CA ILE A 87 -10.51 -29.17 -7.01
C ILE A 87 -10.93 -30.40 -7.81
N GLN A 88 -9.99 -31.31 -8.09
CA GLN A 88 -10.28 -32.55 -8.82
C GLN A 88 -11.32 -33.42 -8.10
N ARG A 89 -11.25 -33.52 -6.77
CA ARG A 89 -12.23 -34.27 -5.96
C ARG A 89 -13.58 -33.57 -5.78
N SER A 90 -13.71 -32.30 -6.18
CA SER A 90 -14.94 -31.53 -5.97
C SER A 90 -16.08 -31.89 -6.94
N GLY A 91 -15.79 -32.61 -8.03
CA GLY A 91 -16.78 -32.98 -9.03
C GLY A 91 -17.22 -31.87 -9.99
N CYS A 92 -16.94 -30.59 -9.72
CA CYS A 92 -17.20 -29.48 -10.65
C CYS A 92 -15.94 -28.65 -10.99
N VAL A 93 -15.01 -29.22 -11.75
CA VAL A 93 -13.77 -28.53 -12.18
C VAL A 93 -14.09 -27.25 -12.96
N ARG A 94 -15.12 -27.29 -13.82
CA ARG A 94 -15.58 -26.13 -14.59
C ARG A 94 -16.02 -24.95 -13.72
N CYS A 95 -16.77 -25.21 -12.64
CA CYS A 95 -17.15 -24.17 -11.67
C CYS A 95 -15.92 -23.47 -11.09
N TRP A 96 -14.90 -24.25 -10.72
CA TRP A 96 -13.63 -23.73 -10.21
C TRP A 96 -12.85 -22.94 -11.29
N GLN A 97 -12.83 -23.41 -12.53
CA GLN A 97 -12.19 -22.68 -13.63
C GLN A 97 -12.81 -21.30 -13.83
N ILE A 98 -14.14 -21.21 -13.90
CA ILE A 98 -14.86 -19.94 -14.07
C ILE A 98 -14.65 -19.02 -12.87
N SER A 99 -14.74 -19.55 -11.65
CA SER A 99 -14.52 -18.77 -10.43
C SER A 99 -13.09 -18.24 -10.33
N LEU A 100 -12.08 -19.08 -10.56
CA LEU A 100 -10.66 -18.68 -10.53
C LEU A 100 -10.35 -17.67 -11.62
N ALA A 101 -10.87 -17.88 -12.84
CA ALA A 101 -10.75 -16.93 -13.94
C ALA A 101 -11.37 -15.58 -13.57
N GLY A 102 -12.57 -15.57 -13.00
CA GLY A 102 -13.23 -14.35 -12.51
C GLY A 102 -12.40 -13.59 -11.49
N HIS A 103 -11.78 -14.29 -10.53
CA HIS A 103 -10.87 -13.67 -9.56
C HIS A 103 -9.60 -13.10 -10.21
N ARG A 104 -9.01 -13.79 -11.19
CA ARG A 104 -7.84 -13.29 -11.93
C ARG A 104 -8.17 -12.05 -12.75
N ILE A 105 -9.30 -12.07 -13.47
CA ILE A 105 -9.83 -10.92 -14.20
C ILE A 105 -10.03 -9.72 -13.27
N ALA A 106 -10.70 -9.93 -12.13
CA ALA A 106 -10.97 -8.84 -11.18
C ALA A 106 -9.67 -8.19 -10.66
N LYS A 107 -8.65 -8.98 -10.32
CA LYS A 107 -7.34 -8.45 -9.90
C LYS A 107 -6.61 -7.71 -11.01
N CYS A 108 -6.60 -8.26 -12.23
CA CYS A 108 -6.02 -7.58 -13.38
C CYS A 108 -6.72 -6.23 -13.63
N LEU A 109 -8.06 -6.22 -13.62
CA LEU A 109 -8.85 -5.01 -13.83
C LEU A 109 -8.69 -3.98 -12.71
N LYS A 110 -8.44 -4.39 -11.46
CA LYS A 110 -8.09 -3.47 -10.37
C LYS A 110 -6.91 -2.59 -10.78
N TYR A 111 -5.82 -3.20 -11.24
CA TYR A 111 -4.63 -2.46 -11.67
C TYR A 111 -4.82 -1.73 -13.01
N TYR A 112 -5.58 -2.30 -13.93
CA TYR A 112 -5.91 -1.65 -15.20
C TYR A 112 -6.68 -0.33 -14.99
N ASN A 113 -7.70 -0.35 -14.14
CA ASN A 113 -8.58 0.80 -13.88
C ASN A 113 -7.87 1.95 -13.15
N LEU A 114 -6.83 1.64 -12.37
CA LEU A 114 -5.99 2.66 -11.73
C LEU A 114 -5.09 3.38 -12.77
N GLY A 115 -4.82 2.74 -13.91
CA GLY A 115 -3.91 3.25 -14.92
C GLY A 115 -2.44 3.11 -14.52
N SER A 116 -1.55 3.22 -15.51
CA SER A 116 -0.12 2.86 -15.40
C SER A 116 0.62 3.51 -14.20
N LYS A 117 0.37 4.79 -13.93
CA LYS A 117 1.06 5.52 -12.84
C LYS A 117 0.51 5.14 -11.46
N GLN A 118 -0.79 5.23 -11.26
CA GLN A 118 -1.41 4.96 -9.95
C GLN A 118 -1.30 3.48 -9.58
N ALA A 119 -1.39 2.57 -10.57
CA ALA A 119 -1.23 1.14 -10.36
C ALA A 119 0.16 0.77 -9.81
N ARG A 120 1.24 1.43 -10.30
CA ARG A 120 2.60 1.26 -9.75
C ARG A 120 2.69 1.74 -8.30
N ILE A 121 2.10 2.90 -7.99
CA ILE A 121 2.10 3.45 -6.64
C ILE A 121 1.34 2.53 -5.68
N GLU A 122 0.17 2.03 -6.09
CA GLU A 122 -0.64 1.11 -5.30
C GLU A 122 0.09 -0.20 -5.03
N LEU A 123 0.71 -0.81 -6.05
CA LEU A 123 1.50 -2.03 -5.88
C LEU A 123 2.68 -1.78 -4.94
N HIS A 124 3.45 -0.71 -5.16
CA HIS A 124 4.62 -0.38 -4.36
C HIS A 124 4.26 -0.12 -2.90
N SER A 125 3.20 0.65 -2.64
CA SER A 125 2.69 0.90 -1.29
C SER A 125 2.26 -0.40 -0.59
N THR A 126 1.53 -1.26 -1.31
CA THR A 126 1.04 -2.54 -0.78
C THR A 126 2.18 -3.47 -0.38
N LEU A 127 3.18 -3.66 -1.26
CA LEU A 127 4.32 -4.53 -0.96
C LEU A 127 5.25 -3.87 0.06
N GLY A 128 5.42 -2.57 -0.01
CA GLY A 128 6.20 -1.78 0.93
C GLY A 128 5.70 -1.94 2.35
N ALA A 129 4.38 -1.82 2.58
CA ALA A 129 3.78 -2.02 3.90
C ALA A 129 4.04 -3.42 4.48
N ILE A 130 4.11 -4.45 3.64
CA ILE A 130 4.42 -5.83 4.07
C ILE A 130 5.91 -5.97 4.41
N ALA A 131 6.80 -5.46 3.55
CA ALA A 131 8.23 -5.66 3.65
C ALA A 131 8.93 -4.70 4.64
N TYR A 132 8.36 -3.52 4.90
CA TYR A 132 8.98 -2.44 5.68
C TYR A 132 9.54 -2.91 7.02
N ARG A 133 8.78 -3.72 7.76
CA ARG A 133 9.20 -4.24 9.07
C ARG A 133 10.40 -5.19 9.00
N TYR A 134 10.58 -5.86 7.87
CA TYR A 134 11.55 -6.95 7.73
C TYR A 134 12.82 -6.53 7.01
N ILE A 135 12.88 -5.31 6.47
CA ILE A 135 14.00 -4.82 5.67
C ILE A 135 15.23 -4.44 6.50
N ALA A 136 15.04 -4.23 7.81
CA ALA A 136 16.11 -3.98 8.76
C ALA A 136 16.02 -4.99 9.92
N PRO A 137 17.15 -5.40 10.52
CA PRO A 137 17.14 -6.23 11.72
C PRO A 137 16.34 -5.57 12.84
N MET A 138 15.54 -6.36 13.55
CA MET A 138 14.85 -5.91 14.76
C MET A 138 15.92 -5.40 15.74
N ARG A 139 15.82 -4.13 16.16
CA ARG A 139 16.75 -3.37 17.03
C ARG A 139 17.88 -2.58 16.36
N SER A 140 17.92 -2.44 15.03
CA SER A 140 18.86 -1.50 14.41
C SER A 140 18.25 -0.09 14.39
N PRO A 141 18.89 0.94 14.98
CA PRO A 141 18.44 2.33 14.91
C PRO A 141 18.74 2.89 13.52
N VAL A 142 18.04 2.35 12.52
CA VAL A 142 18.12 2.83 11.13
C VAL A 142 17.13 3.97 11.01
N SER A 143 17.59 5.16 10.61
CA SER A 143 16.69 6.28 10.36
C SER A 143 15.63 5.90 9.31
N PHE A 144 14.45 6.52 9.41
CA PHE A 144 13.35 6.28 8.49
C PHE A 144 13.78 6.35 7.01
N GLN A 145 14.61 7.32 6.66
CA GLN A 145 15.10 7.54 5.30
C GLN A 145 15.97 6.39 4.80
N ILE A 146 16.91 5.91 5.62
CA ILE A 146 17.76 4.77 5.26
C ILE A 146 16.89 3.53 5.07
N ARG A 147 15.87 3.32 5.91
CA ARG A 147 14.95 2.21 5.74
C ARG A 147 14.10 2.34 4.47
N SER A 148 13.67 3.54 4.10
CA SER A 148 12.96 3.81 2.85
C SER A 148 13.82 3.45 1.64
N ASN A 149 15.09 3.86 1.62
CA ASN A 149 16.01 3.53 0.53
C ASN A 149 16.28 2.01 0.45
N LEU A 150 16.51 1.35 1.59
CA LEU A 150 16.65 -0.10 1.64
C LEU A 150 15.39 -0.82 1.12
N LEU A 151 14.21 -0.28 1.43
CA LEU A 151 12.95 -0.81 0.92
C LEU A 151 12.83 -0.64 -0.60
N GLU A 152 13.20 0.53 -1.13
CA GLU A 152 13.20 0.77 -2.56
C GLU A 152 14.13 -0.18 -3.32
N ASP A 153 15.37 -0.34 -2.85
CA ASP A 153 16.35 -1.25 -3.46
C ASP A 153 15.87 -2.71 -3.45
N PHE A 154 15.29 -3.12 -2.33
CA PHE A 154 14.72 -4.45 -2.19
C PHE A 154 13.52 -4.66 -3.12
N LEU A 155 12.56 -3.72 -3.14
CA LEU A 155 11.39 -3.83 -4.00
C LEU A 155 11.76 -3.80 -5.47
N GLN A 156 12.72 -2.97 -5.89
CA GLN A 156 13.25 -2.97 -7.26
C GLN A 156 13.80 -4.34 -7.64
N SER A 157 14.60 -4.94 -6.77
CA SER A 157 15.16 -6.28 -6.96
C SER A 157 14.06 -7.35 -7.01
N PHE A 158 13.06 -7.23 -6.14
CA PHE A 158 11.91 -8.12 -6.09
C PHE A 158 11.03 -8.02 -7.33
N TYR A 159 10.89 -6.84 -7.95
CA TYR A 159 10.19 -6.69 -9.23
C TYR A 159 10.93 -7.39 -10.37
N ILE A 160 12.26 -7.29 -10.41
CA ILE A 160 13.05 -8.01 -11.42
C ILE A 160 12.88 -9.52 -11.24
N GLU A 161 12.96 -10.02 -10.00
CA GLU A 161 12.70 -11.43 -9.65
C GLU A 161 11.29 -11.85 -10.10
N SER A 162 10.27 -11.06 -9.72
CA SER A 162 8.87 -11.33 -10.06
C SER A 162 8.65 -11.38 -11.57
N LEU A 163 9.34 -10.54 -12.36
CA LEU A 163 9.27 -10.56 -13.82
C LEU A 163 9.92 -11.82 -14.40
N THR A 164 11.05 -12.27 -13.84
CA THR A 164 11.68 -13.54 -14.25
C THR A 164 10.76 -14.72 -14.00
N VAL A 165 10.13 -14.79 -12.82
CA VAL A 165 9.16 -15.85 -12.49
C VAL A 165 7.90 -15.73 -13.34
N PHE A 166 7.42 -14.51 -13.60
CA PHE A 166 6.29 -14.28 -14.51
C PHE A 166 6.56 -14.86 -15.90
N ARG A 167 7.77 -14.64 -16.45
CA ARG A 167 8.17 -15.22 -17.75
C ARG A 167 8.21 -16.73 -17.71
N ARG A 168 8.83 -17.32 -16.68
CA ARG A 168 8.93 -18.78 -16.50
C ARG A 168 7.54 -19.43 -16.42
N GLU A 169 6.67 -18.92 -15.54
CA GLU A 169 5.35 -19.51 -15.32
C GLU A 169 4.41 -19.39 -16.53
N HIS A 170 4.57 -18.34 -17.34
CA HIS A 170 3.79 -18.14 -18.55
C HIS A 170 4.51 -18.58 -19.84
N GLN A 171 5.68 -19.21 -19.73
CA GLN A 171 6.47 -19.71 -20.87
C GLN A 171 6.75 -18.61 -21.91
N LEU A 172 7.09 -17.41 -21.43
CA LEU A 172 7.40 -16.24 -22.26
C LEU A 172 8.90 -16.16 -22.55
N ALA A 173 9.25 -15.46 -23.63
CA ALA A 173 10.64 -15.20 -23.98
C ALA A 173 11.37 -14.40 -22.87
N GLU A 174 12.67 -14.62 -22.72
CA GLU A 174 13.50 -13.95 -21.70
C GLU A 174 13.51 -12.42 -21.82
N ASN A 175 13.36 -11.90 -23.04
CA ASN A 175 13.30 -10.47 -23.31
C ASN A 175 11.89 -9.88 -23.19
N TYR A 176 10.89 -10.68 -22.76
CA TYR A 176 9.53 -10.20 -22.64
C TYR A 176 9.42 -9.08 -21.61
N THR A 177 8.79 -7.98 -21.98
CA THR A 177 8.40 -6.89 -21.09
C THR A 177 6.98 -6.47 -21.42
N PRO A 178 6.11 -6.18 -20.44
CA PRO A 178 4.76 -5.69 -20.70
C PRO A 178 4.79 -4.43 -21.57
N ARG A 179 4.10 -4.44 -22.72
CA ARG A 179 4.09 -3.32 -23.68
C ARG A 179 2.79 -2.53 -23.65
N THR A 180 1.71 -3.18 -23.25
CA THR A 180 0.37 -2.58 -23.15
C THR A 180 -0.04 -2.37 -21.69
N THR A 181 -1.00 -1.47 -21.46
CA THR A 181 -1.55 -1.21 -20.12
C THR A 181 -2.18 -2.45 -19.50
N LEU A 182 -2.81 -3.30 -20.31
CA LEU A 182 -3.40 -4.56 -19.86
C LEU A 182 -2.34 -5.58 -19.44
N GLU A 183 -1.29 -5.77 -20.25
CA GLU A 183 -0.15 -6.64 -19.88
C GLU A 183 0.56 -6.14 -18.62
N LEU A 184 0.69 -4.82 -18.46
CA LEU A 184 1.28 -4.25 -17.25
C LEU A 184 0.41 -4.54 -16.03
N ALA A 185 -0.91 -4.42 -16.16
CA ALA A 185 -1.86 -4.72 -15.09
C ALA A 185 -1.87 -6.21 -14.72
N GLU A 186 -1.75 -7.10 -15.71
CA GLU A 186 -1.57 -8.55 -15.51
C GLU A 186 -0.30 -8.81 -14.69
N TYR A 187 0.84 -8.24 -15.11
CA TYR A 187 2.11 -8.37 -14.40
C TYR A 187 2.03 -7.86 -12.95
N MET A 188 1.39 -6.71 -12.71
CA MET A 188 1.21 -6.17 -11.36
C MET A 188 0.34 -7.08 -10.48
N ALA A 189 -0.76 -7.58 -11.02
CA ALA A 189 -1.63 -8.53 -10.33
C ALA A 189 -0.89 -9.82 -9.98
N PHE A 190 -0.07 -10.33 -10.91
CA PHE A 190 0.80 -11.48 -10.66
C PHE A 190 1.82 -11.19 -9.56
N THR A 191 2.50 -10.05 -9.63
CA THR A 191 3.52 -9.65 -8.66
C THR A 191 2.95 -9.58 -7.24
N GLU A 192 1.76 -9.00 -7.07
CA GLU A 192 1.08 -8.96 -5.77
C GLU A 192 0.76 -10.37 -5.26
N GLN A 193 0.27 -11.26 -6.14
CA GLN A 193 -0.01 -12.64 -5.79
C GLN A 193 1.26 -13.42 -5.43
N TYR A 194 2.32 -13.24 -6.20
CA TYR A 194 3.63 -13.88 -6.01
C TYR A 194 4.22 -13.48 -4.65
N ALA A 195 4.22 -12.18 -4.32
CA ALA A 195 4.66 -11.67 -3.03
C ALA A 195 3.94 -12.30 -1.83
N ARG A 196 2.64 -12.56 -1.97
CA ARG A 196 1.78 -13.11 -0.91
C ARG A 196 1.77 -14.64 -0.83
N ARG A 197 2.48 -15.36 -1.71
CA ARG A 197 2.56 -16.82 -1.67
C ARG A 197 3.09 -17.29 -0.31
N ARG A 198 2.42 -18.29 0.27
CA ARG A 198 2.79 -18.87 1.56
C ARG A 198 3.81 -19.98 1.33
N ILE A 199 5.00 -19.83 1.92
CA ILE A 199 6.06 -20.84 1.91
C ILE A 199 6.05 -21.54 3.26
N THR A 200 5.91 -22.86 3.24
CA THR A 200 5.99 -23.71 4.43
C THR A 200 7.45 -23.93 4.82
N LEU A 201 7.81 -23.56 6.04
CA LEU A 201 9.15 -23.71 6.59
C LEU A 201 9.31 -25.06 7.31
N LYS A 202 10.54 -25.57 7.38
CA LYS A 202 10.90 -26.85 8.04
C LYS A 202 10.43 -26.96 9.50
N ARG A 203 10.14 -25.84 10.17
CA ARG A 203 9.65 -25.76 11.56
C ARG A 203 8.11 -25.67 11.69
N GLY A 204 7.36 -25.96 10.63
CA GLY A 204 5.89 -26.06 10.68
C GLY A 204 5.14 -24.72 10.55
N GLY A 205 5.83 -23.62 10.29
CA GLY A 205 5.21 -22.30 10.05
C GLY A 205 5.11 -21.95 8.56
N ALA A 206 4.09 -21.18 8.17
CA ALA A 206 3.93 -20.66 6.81
C ALA A 206 4.12 -19.13 6.77
N GLN A 207 5.13 -18.66 6.04
CA GLN A 207 5.41 -17.22 5.89
C GLN A 207 5.20 -16.76 4.44
N GLN A 208 4.92 -15.46 4.26
CA GLN A 208 4.81 -14.89 2.91
C GLN A 208 6.19 -14.82 2.27
N LEU A 209 6.27 -15.11 0.97
CA LEU A 209 7.52 -15.10 0.20
C LEU A 209 8.23 -13.74 0.31
N LEU A 210 7.50 -12.63 0.15
CA LEU A 210 8.09 -11.29 0.27
C LEU A 210 8.73 -11.04 1.64
N VAL A 211 8.12 -11.56 2.71
CA VAL A 211 8.65 -11.44 4.08
C VAL A 211 9.96 -12.22 4.22
N LEU A 212 10.01 -13.44 3.69
CA LEU A 212 11.23 -14.25 3.70
C LEU A 212 12.35 -13.57 2.91
N ARG A 213 12.03 -13.01 1.75
CA ARG A 213 12.99 -12.26 0.91
C ARG A 213 13.51 -11.02 1.62
N ALA A 214 12.63 -10.25 2.26
CA ALA A 214 13.02 -9.06 3.02
C ALA A 214 13.94 -9.42 4.21
N GLN A 215 13.64 -10.52 4.92
CA GLN A 215 14.50 -11.00 6.01
C GLN A 215 15.88 -11.47 5.50
N GLY A 216 15.93 -12.15 4.35
CA GLY A 216 17.18 -12.53 3.70
C GLY A 216 18.01 -11.32 3.28
N PHE A 217 17.35 -10.30 2.70
CA PHE A 217 17.96 -9.03 2.34
C PHE A 217 18.55 -8.32 3.56
N ALA A 218 17.79 -8.19 4.66
CA ALA A 218 18.26 -7.57 5.90
C ALA A 218 19.45 -8.30 6.54
N ARG A 219 19.52 -9.63 6.37
CA ARG A 219 20.62 -10.48 6.86
C ARG A 219 21.81 -10.55 5.90
N ARG A 220 21.75 -9.86 4.75
CA ARG A 220 22.75 -9.95 3.66
C ARG A 220 23.05 -11.39 3.27
N GLN A 221 22.04 -12.25 3.28
CA GLN A 221 22.22 -13.64 2.89
C GLN A 221 22.64 -13.72 1.42
N PRO A 222 23.60 -14.60 1.06
CA PRO A 222 23.96 -14.80 -0.33
C PRO A 222 22.75 -15.28 -1.14
N ALA A 223 22.71 -14.95 -2.43
CA ALA A 223 21.59 -15.27 -3.32
C ALA A 223 21.30 -16.78 -3.41
N GLU A 224 22.29 -17.63 -3.12
CA GLU A 224 22.12 -19.08 -3.02
C GLU A 224 21.10 -19.48 -1.93
N THR A 225 21.05 -18.77 -0.81
CA THR A 225 20.05 -19.01 0.23
C THR A 225 18.64 -18.60 -0.20
N THR A 226 18.50 -17.65 -1.13
CA THR A 226 17.20 -17.29 -1.71
C THR A 226 16.68 -18.32 -2.70
N LEU A 227 17.58 -18.97 -3.47
CA LEU A 227 17.26 -20.09 -4.36
C LEU A 227 16.68 -21.29 -3.59
N ASP A 228 17.23 -21.61 -2.41
CA ASP A 228 16.69 -22.67 -1.53
C ASP A 228 15.22 -22.43 -1.09
N MET A 229 14.82 -21.16 -0.94
CA MET A 229 13.44 -20.81 -0.59
C MET A 229 12.49 -20.88 -1.80
N GLU A 230 13.02 -20.65 -3.00
CA GLU A 230 12.33 -20.84 -4.28
C GLU A 230 12.07 -22.33 -4.53
N LEU A 231 13.09 -23.17 -4.33
CA LEU A 231 13.01 -24.63 -4.44
C LEU A 231 12.07 -25.26 -3.39
N ALA A 232 11.93 -24.65 -2.20
CA ALA A 232 10.99 -25.08 -1.18
C ALA A 232 9.53 -24.68 -1.48
N ALA A 233 9.31 -23.73 -2.39
CA ALA A 233 7.99 -23.26 -2.80
C ALA A 233 7.38 -24.09 -3.95
N GLU A 234 8.19 -24.88 -4.64
CA GLU A 234 7.83 -25.59 -5.88
C GLU A 234 8.08 -27.11 -5.75
N PRO A 235 7.29 -27.97 -6.40
CA PRO A 235 7.69 -29.36 -6.64
C PRO A 235 8.88 -29.40 -7.63
N PRO A 236 9.80 -30.38 -7.52
CA PRO A 236 11.14 -30.26 -8.08
C PRO A 236 11.16 -30.38 -9.62
N ARG A 237 11.90 -29.49 -10.31
CA ARG A 237 12.66 -29.77 -11.56
C ARG A 237 13.51 -28.58 -12.10
N ASP A 238 14.77 -28.94 -12.36
CA ASP A 238 15.88 -28.47 -13.23
C ASP A 238 16.20 -26.98 -13.51
N ASP A 239 17.50 -26.69 -13.41
CA ASP A 239 18.13 -25.37 -13.20
C ASP A 239 18.78 -24.74 -14.45
N GLY A 240 18.95 -23.41 -14.43
CA GLY A 240 19.93 -22.72 -15.28
C GLY A 240 19.86 -21.18 -15.26
N GLU A 241 20.95 -20.55 -14.78
CA GLU A 241 21.43 -19.18 -15.12
C GLU A 241 20.84 -17.94 -14.41
N LEU A 242 21.53 -17.41 -13.38
CA LEU A 242 21.25 -16.06 -12.84
C LEU A 242 22.47 -15.31 -12.24
N ASN A 243 23.66 -15.43 -12.83
CA ASN A 243 24.89 -14.86 -12.25
C ASN A 243 25.22 -13.40 -12.63
N ARG A 244 24.35 -12.68 -13.37
CA ARG A 244 24.68 -11.33 -13.89
C ARG A 244 24.16 -10.14 -13.06
N CYS A 245 23.27 -10.33 -12.07
CA CYS A 245 22.70 -9.21 -11.30
C CYS A 245 23.48 -8.81 -10.03
N GLN A 246 24.43 -9.64 -9.57
CA GLN A 246 25.09 -9.46 -8.26
C GLN A 246 26.09 -8.29 -8.20
N ALA A 247 26.80 -7.98 -9.28
CA ALA A 247 27.87 -6.97 -9.25
C ALA A 247 27.32 -5.53 -9.20
N MET A 248 26.13 -5.26 -9.77
CA MET A 248 25.57 -3.91 -9.85
C MET A 248 24.88 -3.45 -8.55
N GLN A 249 24.36 -4.39 -7.75
CA GLN A 249 23.70 -4.08 -6.46
C GLN A 249 24.69 -3.73 -5.35
N GLN A 250 25.85 -4.41 -5.30
CA GLN A 250 26.85 -4.17 -4.26
C GLN A 250 27.60 -2.84 -4.44
N VAL A 251 27.82 -2.40 -5.69
CA VAL A 251 28.49 -1.13 -5.98
C VAL A 251 27.58 0.07 -5.67
N ARG A 252 26.27 -0.04 -5.88
CA ARG A 252 25.31 1.04 -5.53
C ARG A 252 25.12 1.20 -4.02
N ALA A 253 25.04 0.10 -3.27
CA ALA A 253 24.95 0.14 -1.81
C ALA A 253 26.16 0.86 -1.17
N ALA A 254 27.34 0.78 -1.80
CA ALA A 254 28.55 1.47 -1.34
C ALA A 254 28.62 2.95 -1.75
N MET A 255 27.93 3.37 -2.82
CA MET A 255 27.93 4.77 -3.31
C MET A 255 26.83 5.65 -2.70
N VAL A 256 25.80 5.08 -2.07
CA VAL A 256 24.63 5.83 -1.54
C VAL A 256 24.85 6.44 -0.15
N LEU A 257 26.04 6.27 0.44
CA LEU A 257 26.42 7.02 1.66
C LEU A 257 26.59 8.53 1.44
N GLU A 258 26.57 9.02 0.19
CA GLU A 258 26.93 10.42 -0.13
C GLU A 258 25.83 11.31 -0.73
N ALA A 259 24.60 10.83 -0.94
CA ALA A 259 23.52 11.65 -1.53
C ALA A 259 22.39 11.93 -0.53
N ILE A 260 22.69 12.74 0.49
CA ILE A 260 21.69 13.33 1.38
C ILE A 260 21.43 14.76 0.88
N ASP A 261 20.17 15.13 0.63
CA ASP A 261 19.79 16.54 0.69
C ASP A 261 19.70 16.93 2.18
N PRO A 262 20.62 17.74 2.70
CA PRO A 262 20.68 18.03 4.13
C PRO A 262 19.39 18.70 4.63
N ALA A 263 18.67 19.41 3.76
CA ALA A 263 17.55 20.27 4.13
C ALA A 263 16.33 19.53 4.69
N GLU A 264 15.97 18.36 4.16
CA GLU A 264 14.82 17.57 4.64
C GLU A 264 15.07 16.94 6.01
N GLY A 265 16.31 16.54 6.29
CA GLY A 265 16.73 16.03 7.60
C GLY A 265 16.56 17.07 8.70
N PHE A 266 17.00 18.30 8.44
CA PHE A 266 16.87 19.41 9.40
C PHE A 266 15.41 19.75 9.74
N LEU A 267 14.50 19.72 8.75
CA LEU A 267 13.08 19.99 8.97
C LEU A 267 12.41 18.93 9.84
N ARG A 268 12.70 17.65 9.59
CA ARG A 268 12.20 16.53 10.40
C ARG A 268 12.67 16.66 11.85
N ASP A 269 13.96 16.88 12.05
CA ASP A 269 14.53 16.94 13.40
C ASP A 269 13.97 18.14 14.17
N ARG A 270 13.77 19.28 13.49
CA ARG A 270 13.09 20.46 14.07
C ARG A 270 11.65 20.19 14.46
N VAL A 271 10.87 19.45 13.65
CA VAL A 271 9.49 19.06 14.01
C VAL A 271 9.48 18.18 15.26
N ILE A 272 10.43 17.25 15.36
CA ILE A 272 10.55 16.34 16.51
C ILE A 272 10.90 17.12 17.77
N GLU A 273 11.89 18.01 17.72
CA GLU A 273 12.29 18.87 18.83
C GLU A 273 11.10 19.71 19.35
N GLU A 274 10.40 20.41 18.45
CA GLU A 274 9.24 21.23 18.80
C GLU A 274 8.07 20.40 19.36
N LEU A 275 7.88 19.16 18.88
CA LEU A 275 6.87 18.26 19.43
C LEU A 275 7.24 17.78 20.84
N VAL A 276 8.52 17.50 21.10
CA VAL A 276 9.01 17.12 22.43
C VAL A 276 8.83 18.29 23.41
N ASP A 277 9.21 19.50 23.03
CA ASP A 277 9.02 20.71 23.84
C ASP A 277 7.54 20.98 24.13
N TYR A 278 6.67 20.78 23.13
CA TYR A 278 5.22 20.86 23.29
C TYR A 278 4.70 19.82 24.31
N LEU A 279 5.12 18.57 24.20
CA LEU A 279 4.71 17.52 25.14
C LEU A 279 5.22 17.79 26.56
N GLN A 280 6.44 18.30 26.69
CA GLN A 280 7.05 18.64 27.97
C GLN A 280 6.33 19.81 28.64
N SER A 281 6.05 20.89 27.90
CA SER A 281 5.29 22.05 28.41
C SER A 281 3.85 21.71 28.79
N ASN A 282 3.25 20.67 28.20
CA ASN A 282 1.92 20.16 28.55
C ASN A 282 1.97 19.03 29.61
N GLY A 283 3.14 18.76 30.20
CA GLY A 283 3.29 17.79 31.29
C GLY A 283 3.03 16.34 30.87
N GLN A 284 3.46 15.93 29.68
CA GLN A 284 3.23 14.59 29.12
C GLN A 284 4.54 13.78 28.93
N PRO A 285 5.27 13.42 30.00
CA PRO A 285 6.53 12.69 29.88
C PRO A 285 6.35 11.29 29.25
N ASP A 286 5.30 10.55 29.63
CA ASP A 286 5.05 9.21 29.07
C ASP A 286 4.82 9.25 27.54
N CYS A 287 4.27 10.35 27.02
CA CYS A 287 4.07 10.55 25.59
C CYS A 287 5.40 10.83 24.85
N ILE A 288 6.37 11.44 25.54
CA ILE A 288 7.73 11.67 25.02
C ILE A 288 8.46 10.33 24.94
N ASP A 289 8.42 9.53 26.00
CA ASP A 289 9.03 8.20 26.01
C ASP A 289 8.42 7.31 24.92
N TYR A 290 7.09 7.33 24.79
CA TYR A 290 6.39 6.67 23.70
C TYR A 290 6.84 7.17 22.31
N LEU A 291 6.98 8.48 22.12
CA LEU A 291 7.46 9.08 20.86
C LEU A 291 8.89 8.63 20.55
N ILE A 292 9.81 8.67 21.51
CA ILE A 292 11.21 8.26 21.33
C ILE A 292 11.28 6.80 20.90
N LEU A 293 10.56 5.92 21.61
CA LEU A 293 10.51 4.49 21.27
C LEU A 293 9.86 4.28 19.89
N LYS A 294 8.86 5.07 19.54
CA LYS A 294 8.26 5.04 18.19
C LYS A 294 9.20 5.52 17.10
N LEU A 295 9.98 6.56 17.34
CA LEU A 295 11.00 7.07 16.42
C LEU A 295 12.18 6.08 16.27
N GLN A 296 12.40 5.24 17.28
CA GLN A 296 13.32 4.10 17.25
C GLN A 296 12.68 2.82 16.67
N ASP A 297 11.44 2.92 16.16
CA ASP A 297 10.68 1.85 15.50
C ASP A 297 10.31 0.63 16.35
N PHE A 298 10.22 0.79 17.67
CA PHE A 298 9.70 -0.27 18.52
C PHE A 298 8.21 -0.55 18.21
N SER A 299 7.86 -1.84 18.13
CA SER A 299 6.48 -2.29 17.95
C SER A 299 5.66 -2.06 19.21
N ALA A 300 4.32 -2.02 19.08
CA ALA A 300 3.46 -1.77 20.25
C ALA A 300 3.73 -2.74 21.43
N PRO A 301 3.89 -4.06 21.22
CA PRO A 301 4.24 -4.97 22.31
C PRO A 301 5.62 -4.69 22.93
N GLU A 302 6.62 -4.31 22.13
CA GLU A 302 7.95 -3.99 22.67
C GLU A 302 7.93 -2.71 23.50
N ILE A 303 7.14 -1.73 23.06
CA ILE A 303 6.91 -0.51 23.83
C ILE A 303 6.17 -0.84 25.13
N ASP A 304 5.20 -1.75 25.09
CA ASP A 304 4.48 -2.20 26.29
C ASP A 304 5.44 -2.86 27.29
N ASP A 305 6.35 -3.73 26.82
CA ASP A 305 7.35 -4.38 27.66
C ASP A 305 8.36 -3.38 28.25
N ILE A 306 8.84 -2.42 27.45
CA ILE A 306 9.82 -1.40 27.87
C ILE A 306 9.21 -0.42 28.87
N LEU A 307 7.96 0.01 28.63
CA LEU A 307 7.25 0.96 29.47
C LEU A 307 6.45 0.29 30.60
N GLY A 308 6.44 -1.04 30.67
CA GLY A 308 5.69 -1.81 31.66
C GLY A 308 4.16 -1.60 31.59
N LEU A 309 3.62 -1.44 30.38
CA LEU A 309 2.21 -1.10 30.16
C LEU A 309 1.34 -2.34 30.01
N GLU A 310 0.21 -2.34 30.72
CA GLU A 310 -0.89 -3.26 30.42
C GLU A 310 -1.66 -2.80 29.17
N ALA A 311 -2.39 -3.71 28.53
CA ALA A 311 -3.14 -3.44 27.30
C ALA A 311 -4.06 -2.20 27.39
N ARG A 312 -4.65 -1.94 28.57
CA ARG A 312 -5.51 -0.78 28.82
C ARG A 312 -4.71 0.52 28.97
N GLN A 313 -3.55 0.47 29.62
CA GLN A 313 -2.67 1.62 29.80
C GLN A 313 -2.06 2.04 28.45
N ARG A 314 -1.68 1.06 27.61
CA ARG A 314 -1.27 1.30 26.22
C ARG A 314 -2.35 2.06 25.44
N ASP A 315 -3.60 1.60 25.47
CA ASP A 315 -4.67 2.25 24.71
C ASP A 315 -4.88 3.70 25.17
N TYR A 316 -4.88 3.93 26.49
CA TYR A 316 -4.95 5.29 27.04
C TYR A 316 -3.76 6.17 26.62
N LEU A 317 -2.54 5.64 26.67
CA LEU A 317 -1.32 6.34 26.25
C LEU A 317 -1.38 6.69 24.76
N GLN A 318 -1.81 5.76 23.91
CA GLN A 318 -1.94 5.97 22.47
C GLN A 318 -3.01 7.02 22.13
N GLN A 319 -4.15 6.98 22.80
CA GLN A 319 -5.22 7.97 22.62
C GLN A 319 -4.75 9.37 23.05
N ARG A 320 -4.09 9.46 24.21
CA ARG A 320 -3.53 10.72 24.73
C ARG A 320 -2.44 11.26 23.81
N PHE A 321 -1.51 10.41 23.38
CA PHE A 321 -0.48 10.79 22.42
C PHE A 321 -1.08 11.29 21.11
N LYS A 322 -2.05 10.56 20.54
CA LYS A 322 -2.78 10.96 19.34
C LYS A 322 -3.42 12.34 19.50
N TYR A 323 -4.12 12.58 20.61
CA TYR A 323 -4.73 13.89 20.90
C TYR A 323 -3.69 15.02 20.87
N HIS A 324 -2.54 14.82 21.53
CA HIS A 324 -1.49 15.83 21.58
C HIS A 324 -0.82 16.07 20.22
N VAL A 325 -0.55 15.02 19.45
CA VAL A 325 0.01 15.15 18.09
C VAL A 325 -0.97 15.88 17.17
N GLU A 326 -2.25 15.54 17.20
CA GLU A 326 -3.28 16.24 16.41
C GLU A 326 -3.39 17.72 16.82
N LYS A 327 -3.32 18.02 18.12
CA LYS A 327 -3.35 19.39 18.63
C LYS A 327 -2.10 20.18 18.26
N PHE A 328 -0.92 19.57 18.33
CA PHE A 328 0.35 20.16 17.89
C PHE A 328 0.31 20.52 16.40
N ALA A 329 -0.07 19.54 15.56
CA ALA A 329 -0.10 19.66 14.11
C ALA A 329 -1.12 20.68 13.60
N LYS A 330 -2.20 20.93 14.33
CA LYS A 330 -3.29 21.79 13.88
C LYS A 330 -3.39 23.14 14.58
N ALA A 331 -2.89 23.27 15.82
CA ALA A 331 -3.09 24.48 16.63
C ALA A 331 -1.81 25.20 17.04
N HIS A 332 -0.71 24.49 17.33
CA HIS A 332 0.53 25.12 17.81
C HIS A 332 1.53 25.41 16.71
N GLN A 333 1.94 24.40 15.94
CA GLN A 333 3.02 24.50 14.95
C GLN A 333 2.57 24.00 13.58
N TRP A 334 1.37 24.41 13.14
CA TRP A 334 0.80 23.92 11.89
C TRP A 334 1.63 24.32 10.68
N GLN A 335 2.28 25.51 10.68
CA GLN A 335 3.16 25.93 9.59
C GLN A 335 4.34 24.98 9.43
N LEU A 336 5.03 24.66 10.54
CA LEU A 336 6.20 23.79 10.53
C LEU A 336 5.83 22.36 10.08
N VAL A 337 4.70 21.85 10.56
CA VAL A 337 4.22 20.52 10.17
C VAL A 337 3.77 20.49 8.71
N HIS A 338 3.13 21.55 8.22
CA HIS A 338 2.71 21.64 6.83
C HIS A 338 3.90 21.78 5.89
N GLN A 339 4.94 22.52 6.31
CA GLN A 339 6.19 22.65 5.58
C GLN A 339 6.91 21.32 5.46
N TRP A 340 6.98 20.58 6.56
CA TRP A 340 7.53 19.23 6.55
C TRP A 340 6.73 18.26 5.67
N LEU A 341 5.41 18.44 5.57
CA LEU A 341 4.53 17.63 4.72
C LEU A 341 4.48 18.08 3.25
N GLY A 342 5.21 19.14 2.86
CA GLY A 342 5.11 19.74 1.52
C GLY A 342 3.69 20.24 1.21
N ALA A 343 2.97 20.68 2.24
CA ALA A 343 1.57 21.09 2.21
C ALA A 343 1.41 22.54 2.67
N ASP A 344 2.36 23.38 2.27
CA ASP A 344 2.38 24.79 2.59
C ASP A 344 1.30 25.56 1.85
N LEU A 345 1.04 26.78 2.30
CA LEU A 345 0.12 27.71 1.63
C LEU A 345 0.54 28.05 0.20
N GLU A 346 1.84 28.04 -0.07
CA GLU A 346 2.43 28.28 -1.40
C GLU A 346 2.08 27.10 -2.34
N ASP A 347 2.11 25.88 -1.82
CA ASP A 347 1.77 24.64 -2.53
C ASP A 347 0.28 24.27 -2.43
N ASN A 348 -0.62 25.26 -2.34
CA ASN A 348 -2.07 25.05 -2.27
C ASN A 348 -2.50 24.08 -1.14
N LEU A 349 -1.81 24.08 -0.01
CA LEU A 349 -2.01 23.16 1.11
C LEU A 349 -1.83 21.67 0.74
N GLY A 350 -1.01 21.39 -0.28
CA GLY A 350 -0.77 20.04 -0.81
C GLY A 350 -1.94 19.49 -1.62
N LEU A 351 -2.85 20.34 -2.09
CA LEU A 351 -3.95 19.97 -2.97
C LEU A 351 -3.53 20.12 -4.44
N ASN A 352 -3.90 19.14 -5.29
CA ASN A 352 -3.73 19.32 -6.73
C ASN A 352 -4.69 20.40 -7.27
N GLU A 353 -4.44 20.89 -8.48
CA GLU A 353 -5.18 22.04 -9.05
C GLU A 353 -6.71 21.83 -9.07
N LYS A 354 -7.18 20.62 -9.41
CA LYS A 354 -8.62 20.29 -9.41
C LYS A 354 -9.20 20.27 -8.00
N GLN A 355 -8.48 19.68 -7.05
CA GLN A 355 -8.88 19.65 -5.64
C GLN A 355 -8.87 21.05 -5.03
N TRP A 356 -7.90 21.88 -5.38
CA TRP A 356 -7.78 23.26 -4.92
C TRP A 356 -8.96 24.12 -5.40
N GLN A 357 -9.34 23.99 -6.67
CA GLN A 357 -10.51 24.69 -7.22
C GLN A 357 -11.80 24.27 -6.50
N ALA A 358 -12.01 22.96 -6.32
CA ALA A 358 -13.18 22.43 -5.61
C ALA A 358 -13.20 22.86 -4.13
N PHE A 359 -12.03 22.86 -3.48
CA PHE A 359 -11.84 23.37 -2.13
C PHE A 359 -12.25 24.84 -2.02
N CYS A 360 -11.70 25.70 -2.90
CA CYS A 360 -12.01 27.13 -2.92
C CYS A 360 -13.50 27.40 -3.13
N GLN A 361 -14.18 26.61 -3.97
CA GLN A 361 -15.62 26.73 -4.23
C GLN A 361 -16.49 26.38 -3.01
N GLN A 362 -16.02 25.53 -2.11
CA GLN A 362 -16.75 25.13 -0.90
C GLN A 362 -16.54 26.10 0.28
N LEU A 363 -15.55 26.98 0.21
CA LEU A 363 -15.27 27.96 1.26
C LEU A 363 -16.33 29.07 1.27
N GLN A 364 -16.77 29.45 2.47
CA GLN A 364 -17.62 30.62 2.65
C GLN A 364 -16.85 31.91 2.29
N PRO A 365 -17.54 33.01 1.90
CA PRO A 365 -16.88 34.27 1.51
C PRO A 365 -15.90 34.81 2.57
N GLN A 366 -16.24 34.67 3.85
CA GLN A 366 -15.35 35.08 4.95
C GLN A 366 -14.12 34.16 5.10
N GLN A 367 -14.26 32.86 4.82
CA GLN A 367 -13.15 31.89 4.83
C GLN A 367 -12.22 32.07 3.63
N GLN A 368 -12.76 32.39 2.46
CA GLN A 368 -11.95 32.78 1.29
C GLN A 368 -11.12 34.02 1.57
N ARG A 369 -11.71 35.02 2.25
CA ARG A 369 -10.99 36.23 2.64
C ARG A 369 -9.92 35.97 3.70
N LEU A 370 -10.20 35.10 4.67
CA LEU A 370 -9.20 34.62 5.64
C LEU A 370 -8.00 33.95 4.93
N LEU A 371 -8.27 33.08 3.96
CA LEU A 371 -7.24 32.38 3.17
C LEU A 371 -6.35 33.36 2.40
N GLN A 372 -6.95 34.36 1.75
CA GLN A 372 -6.21 35.40 1.03
C GLN A 372 -5.32 36.22 1.98
N LEU A 373 -5.81 36.61 3.15
CA LEU A 373 -5.03 37.38 4.13
C LEU A 373 -3.88 36.55 4.74
N LYS A 374 -4.07 35.25 4.96
CA LYS A 374 -3.01 34.32 5.38
C LYS A 374 -1.96 34.12 4.27
N ARG A 375 -2.37 34.02 2.99
CA ARG A 375 -1.43 34.02 1.85
C ARG A 375 -0.62 35.30 1.72
N ALA A 376 -1.20 36.43 2.11
CA ALA A 376 -0.50 37.71 2.14
C ALA A 376 0.42 37.88 3.39
N ASN A 377 0.67 36.80 4.15
CA ASN A 377 1.49 36.80 5.37
C ASN A 377 1.08 37.86 6.41
N GLN A 378 -0.21 38.20 6.49
CA GLN A 378 -0.69 39.12 7.52
C GLN A 378 -0.70 38.46 8.91
N SER A 379 -0.37 39.25 9.94
CA SER A 379 -0.41 38.79 11.33
C SER A 379 -1.84 38.50 11.79
N GLU A 380 -2.00 37.60 12.77
CA GLU A 380 -3.33 37.23 13.27
C GLU A 380 -4.11 38.42 13.84
N TYR A 381 -3.38 39.40 14.39
CA TYR A 381 -3.95 40.65 14.88
C TYR A 381 -4.50 41.53 13.74
N ALA A 382 -3.74 41.68 12.64
CA ALA A 382 -4.19 42.44 11.46
C ALA A 382 -5.39 41.76 10.77
N ILE A 383 -5.39 40.44 10.70
CA ILE A 383 -6.51 39.64 10.19
C ILE A 383 -7.74 39.82 11.07
N ALA A 384 -7.57 39.74 12.40
CA ALA A 384 -8.64 39.95 13.37
C ALA A 384 -9.29 41.32 13.21
N GLN A 385 -8.50 42.38 13.03
CA GLN A 385 -9.03 43.73 12.77
C GLN A 385 -9.77 43.83 11.43
N THR A 386 -9.21 43.25 10.36
CA THR A 386 -9.78 43.33 9.01
C THR A 386 -11.10 42.57 8.88
N LEU A 387 -11.23 41.42 9.56
CA LEU A 387 -12.44 40.58 9.55
C LEU A 387 -13.40 40.88 10.71
N GLN A 388 -13.07 41.84 11.58
CA GLN A 388 -13.81 42.15 12.81
C GLN A 388 -14.02 40.91 13.70
N TRP A 389 -13.00 40.06 13.77
CA TRP A 389 -12.97 38.86 14.59
C TRP A 389 -12.04 39.03 15.78
N THR A 390 -12.24 38.22 16.82
CA THR A 390 -11.22 38.04 17.86
C THR A 390 -10.08 37.16 17.33
N THR A 391 -8.87 37.29 17.88
CA THR A 391 -7.73 36.43 17.53
C THR A 391 -8.06 34.94 17.71
N LYS A 392 -8.79 34.59 18.77
CA LYS A 392 -9.30 33.22 18.98
C LYS A 392 -10.26 32.74 17.88
N GLN A 393 -11.11 33.63 17.35
CA GLN A 393 -11.99 33.29 16.22
C GLN A 393 -11.20 33.10 14.92
N VAL A 394 -10.19 33.93 14.66
CA VAL A 394 -9.28 33.75 13.51
C VAL A 394 -8.61 32.38 13.57
N GLN A 395 -8.03 32.00 14.72
CA GLN A 395 -7.40 30.70 14.92
C GLN A 395 -8.39 29.54 14.73
N ARG A 396 -9.59 29.64 15.30
CA ARG A 396 -10.63 28.62 15.16
C ARG A 396 -11.09 28.44 13.71
N GLN A 397 -11.32 29.53 12.98
CA GLN A 397 -11.73 29.48 11.58
C GLN A 397 -10.60 28.97 10.68
N TRP A 398 -9.36 29.35 10.98
CA TRP A 398 -8.19 28.84 10.28
C TRP A 398 -8.03 27.33 10.46
N PHE A 399 -8.19 26.84 11.69
CA PHE A 399 -8.19 25.40 11.99
C PHE A 399 -9.22 24.64 11.16
N GLN A 400 -10.46 25.15 11.10
CA GLN A 400 -11.54 24.53 10.32
C GLN A 400 -11.20 24.47 8.82
N LEU A 401 -10.52 25.49 8.31
CA LEU A 401 -10.08 25.55 6.92
C LEU A 401 -9.00 24.50 6.63
N LEU A 402 -7.99 24.37 7.50
CA LEU A 402 -6.95 23.34 7.37
C LEU A 402 -7.52 21.92 7.45
N GLU A 403 -8.50 21.69 8.35
CA GLU A 403 -9.18 20.40 8.46
C GLU A 403 -9.97 20.08 7.17
N LEU A 404 -10.65 21.06 6.59
CA LEU A 404 -11.36 20.89 5.33
C LEU A 404 -10.37 20.62 4.18
N ALA A 405 -9.23 21.31 4.12
CA ALA A 405 -8.19 21.03 3.12
C ALA A 405 -7.63 19.60 3.26
N TRP A 406 -7.38 19.15 4.49
CA TRP A 406 -6.94 17.78 4.78
C TRP A 406 -7.97 16.74 4.31
N GLN A 407 -9.26 16.99 4.51
CA GLN A 407 -10.33 16.09 4.03
C GLN A 407 -10.40 16.00 2.50
N PHE A 408 -10.16 17.11 1.81
CA PHE A 408 -10.07 17.14 0.34
C PHE A 408 -8.86 16.36 -0.17
N ARG A 409 -7.70 16.51 0.47
CA ARG A 409 -6.46 15.80 0.13
C ARG A 409 -6.61 14.29 0.27
N ASN A 410 -7.25 13.85 1.35
CA ASN A 410 -7.40 12.43 1.68
C ASN A 410 -8.70 11.79 1.16
N GLY A 411 -9.52 12.54 0.42
CA GLY A 411 -10.77 12.03 -0.16
C GLY A 411 -11.85 11.66 0.86
N THR A 412 -11.74 12.14 2.11
CA THR A 412 -12.71 11.86 3.19
C THR A 412 -13.82 12.91 3.28
N PHE A 413 -13.74 13.98 2.48
CA PHE A 413 -14.75 15.03 2.45
C PHE A 413 -16.10 14.46 1.99
N LYS A 414 -17.12 14.57 2.85
CA LYS A 414 -18.52 14.32 2.48
C LYS A 414 -19.23 15.67 2.45
N PRO A 415 -19.75 16.12 1.29
CA PRO A 415 -20.50 17.36 1.25
C PRO A 415 -21.69 17.26 2.21
N LYS A 416 -21.90 18.30 3.03
CA LYS A 416 -23.14 18.42 3.80
C LYS A 416 -24.27 18.56 2.78
N VAL A 417 -25.10 17.53 2.67
CA VAL A 417 -26.36 17.61 1.93
C VAL A 417 -27.24 18.58 2.72
N SER A 418 -27.52 19.74 2.13
CA SER A 418 -28.46 20.74 2.66
C SER A 418 -29.89 20.22 2.62
#